data_AF-A0A653XH46-F1
#
_entry.id   AF-A0A653XH46-F1
#
_cell.length_a   1.000
_cell.length_b   1.000
_cell.length_c   1.000
_cell.angle_alpha   90.00
_cell.angle_beta   90.00
_cell.angle_gamma   90.00
#
_symmetry.space_group_name_H-M   'P 1'
#
loop_
_entity.id
_entity.type
_entity.pdbx_description
1 polymer ?
#
loop_
_entity_poly.entity_id
_entity_poly.type
_entity_poly.pdbx_seq_one_letter_code
_entity_poly.pdbx_strand_id
1 'polypeptide(L)'
;MTWGIEEALRPVLDDLQAAEGWIPPVDPTPWQDWQPSESCTLVAYGSSAGVWLDMSLDPASGLARLADQVQDWVVEQLPGMHRPAVWPTCPAHPDSHPRQAVVEGGRAVWACPRGAAVSTPIGRLGEAPPG
;
A
#
# COMPACT_ATOMS: atom_id res chain seq x y z
N MET A 1 9.55 -19.75 4.37
CA MET A 1 9.12 -18.35 4.41
C MET A 1 7.64 -18.39 4.67
N THR A 2 7.21 -17.76 5.74
CA THR A 2 5.86 -17.89 6.27
C THR A 2 5.13 -16.63 5.86
N TRP A 3 4.26 -16.72 4.86
CA TRP A 3 3.41 -15.60 4.45
C TRP A 3 2.63 -15.10 5.68
N GLY A 4 2.69 -13.79 5.93
CA GLY A 4 2.09 -13.13 7.09
C GLY A 4 2.12 -11.61 6.92
N ILE A 5 1.46 -10.88 7.83
CA ILE A 5 1.21 -9.44 7.65
C ILE A 5 2.51 -8.62 7.62
N GLU A 6 3.53 -9.00 8.39
CA GLU A 6 4.82 -8.31 8.38
C GLU A 6 5.50 -8.42 7.00
N GLU A 7 5.56 -9.63 6.43
CA GLU A 7 6.15 -9.86 5.11
C GLU A 7 5.34 -9.17 4.00
N ALA A 8 4.01 -9.19 4.10
CA ALA A 8 3.10 -8.59 3.13
C ALA A 8 3.09 -7.05 3.18
N LEU A 9 3.27 -6.45 4.36
CA LEU A 9 3.25 -5.00 4.53
C LEU A 9 4.53 -4.35 4.02
N ARG A 10 5.68 -5.02 4.15
CA ARG A 10 7.00 -4.51 3.74
C ARG A 10 7.04 -3.87 2.34
N PRO A 11 6.61 -4.53 1.24
CA PRO A 11 6.66 -3.91 -0.09
C PRO A 11 5.82 -2.63 -0.20
N VAL A 12 4.70 -2.52 0.54
CA VAL A 12 3.88 -1.30 0.55
C VAL A 12 4.59 -0.16 1.27
N LEU A 13 5.29 -0.47 2.38
CA LEU A 13 6.09 0.52 3.11
C LEU A 13 7.33 0.96 2.33
N ASP A 14 7.97 0.05 1.59
CA ASP A 14 9.09 0.37 0.71
C ASP A 14 8.65 1.36 -0.39
N ASP A 15 7.46 1.14 -0.97
CA ASP A 15 6.86 2.05 -1.94
C ASP A 15 6.54 3.42 -1.35
N LEU A 16 6.01 3.47 -0.13
CA LEU A 16 5.74 4.72 0.58
C LEU A 16 7.04 5.47 0.86
N GLN A 17 8.07 4.79 1.33
CA GLN A 17 9.39 5.37 1.56
C GLN A 17 10.00 5.93 0.27
N ALA A 18 9.87 5.20 -0.83
CA ALA A 18 10.39 5.62 -2.12
C ALA A 18 9.67 6.84 -2.69
N ALA A 19 8.33 6.88 -2.58
CA ALA A 19 7.51 7.96 -3.13
C ALA A 19 7.48 9.21 -2.24
N GLU A 20 7.34 9.02 -0.92
CA GLU A 20 7.07 10.11 0.02
C GLU A 20 8.24 10.44 0.95
N GLY A 21 9.21 9.53 1.08
CA GLY A 21 10.41 9.75 1.89
C GLY A 21 10.25 9.44 3.39
N TRP A 22 9.20 8.73 3.79
CA TRP A 22 8.96 8.36 5.19
C TRP A 22 8.28 6.99 5.31
N ILE A 23 8.37 6.37 6.50
CA ILE A 23 7.70 5.12 6.86
C ILE A 23 6.98 5.33 8.20
N PRO A 24 5.70 4.95 8.33
CA PRO A 24 5.01 4.94 9.61
C PRO A 24 5.58 3.86 10.55
N PRO A 25 5.73 4.15 11.86
CA PRO A 25 5.79 3.11 12.86
C PRO A 25 4.65 2.09 12.71
N VAL A 26 5.00 0.81 12.88
CA VAL A 26 4.06 -0.31 12.90
C VAL A 26 4.04 -0.90 14.31
N ASP A 27 2.87 -0.91 14.94
CA ASP A 27 2.62 -1.73 16.13
C ASP A 27 2.15 -3.11 15.66
N PRO A 28 2.96 -4.17 15.85
CA PRO A 28 2.63 -5.51 15.38
C PRO A 28 1.58 -6.20 16.24
N THR A 29 1.10 -5.57 17.32
CA THR A 29 0.05 -6.13 18.17
C THR A 29 -1.24 -6.27 17.35
N PRO A 30 -1.82 -7.49 17.23
CA PRO A 30 -3.10 -7.68 16.56
C PRO A 30 -4.19 -6.86 17.25
N TRP A 31 -4.90 -6.03 16.49
CA TRP A 31 -6.02 -5.24 17.01
C TRP A 31 -7.36 -5.97 16.88
N GLN A 32 -7.37 -7.11 16.18
CA GLN A 32 -8.54 -7.99 15.97
C GLN A 32 -8.13 -9.48 15.94
N ASP A 33 -9.10 -10.39 16.12
CA ASP A 33 -8.92 -11.85 16.27
C ASP A 33 -9.68 -12.70 15.23
N TRP A 34 -10.18 -12.10 14.16
CA TRP A 34 -10.85 -12.75 13.04
C TRP A 34 -9.94 -13.76 12.37
N GLN A 35 -10.48 -14.94 12.07
CA GLN A 35 -9.73 -16.02 11.44
C GLN A 35 -10.34 -16.36 10.08
N PRO A 36 -9.51 -16.63 9.05
CA PRO A 36 -8.04 -16.65 9.09
C PRO A 36 -7.45 -15.28 8.68
N SER A 37 -7.11 -14.41 9.65
CA SER A 37 -6.48 -13.12 9.35
C SER A 37 -5.40 -12.73 10.36
N GLU A 38 -4.49 -11.88 9.92
CA GLU A 38 -3.50 -11.22 10.76
C GLU A 38 -3.73 -9.71 10.74
N SER A 39 -3.30 -8.98 11.77
CA SER A 39 -3.50 -7.53 11.85
C SER A 39 -2.38 -6.82 12.58
N CYS A 40 -2.21 -5.54 12.26
CA CYS A 40 -1.28 -4.62 12.92
C CYS A 40 -1.82 -3.19 12.83
N THR A 41 -1.19 -2.26 13.52
CA THR A 41 -1.60 -0.84 13.52
C THR A 41 -0.50 0.04 12.94
N LEU A 42 -0.85 0.88 11.97
CA LEU A 42 0.00 1.97 11.48
C LEU A 42 -0.22 3.18 12.38
N VAL A 43 0.87 3.87 12.77
CA VAL A 43 0.80 5.03 13.64
C VAL A 43 1.61 6.17 13.04
N ALA A 44 1.01 7.34 12.82
CA ALA A 44 1.74 8.55 12.45
C ALA A 44 0.92 9.81 12.76
N TYR A 45 1.62 10.92 13.03
CA TYR A 45 1.03 12.26 13.17
C TYR A 45 -0.16 12.37 14.14
N GLY A 46 -0.16 11.56 15.21
CA GLY A 46 -1.24 11.55 16.20
C GLY A 46 -2.48 10.78 15.77
N SER A 47 -2.43 10.09 14.63
CA SER A 47 -3.46 9.17 14.14
C SER A 47 -2.93 7.74 14.09
N SER A 48 -3.86 6.78 14.10
CA SER A 48 -3.56 5.36 13.93
C SER A 48 -4.64 4.68 13.08
N ALA A 49 -4.25 3.71 12.26
CA ALA A 49 -5.18 2.86 11.53
C ALA A 49 -4.81 1.39 11.67
N GLY A 50 -5.80 0.58 12.02
CA GLY A 50 -5.68 -0.87 11.97
C GLY A 50 -5.75 -1.35 10.52
N VAL A 51 -4.77 -2.14 10.10
CA VAL A 51 -4.77 -2.86 8.83
C VAL A 51 -4.75 -4.37 9.08
N TRP A 52 -5.25 -5.14 8.12
CA TRP A 52 -5.34 -6.59 8.25
C TRP A 52 -5.07 -7.31 6.92
N LEU A 53 -4.56 -8.53 7.03
CA LEU A 53 -4.27 -9.43 5.94
C LEU A 53 -5.24 -10.63 6.01
N ASP A 54 -6.04 -10.82 4.96
CA ASP A 54 -6.88 -12.02 4.80
C ASP A 54 -6.01 -13.20 4.35
N MET A 55 -5.83 -14.19 5.22
CA MET A 55 -5.01 -15.37 4.95
C MET A 55 -5.77 -16.42 4.12
N SER A 56 -7.05 -16.20 3.80
CA SER A 56 -7.80 -17.05 2.87
C SER A 56 -7.59 -16.67 1.40
N LEU A 57 -7.07 -15.47 1.13
CA LEU A 57 -6.77 -14.98 -0.21
C LEU A 57 -5.43 -15.54 -0.71
N ASP A 58 -5.29 -15.61 -2.04
CA ASP A 58 -3.97 -15.81 -2.64
C ASP A 58 -3.04 -14.61 -2.32
N PRO A 59 -1.72 -14.79 -2.30
CA PRO A 59 -0.79 -13.74 -1.89
C PRO A 59 -0.91 -12.43 -2.67
N ALA A 60 -1.23 -12.48 -3.97
CA ALA A 60 -1.34 -11.27 -4.78
C ALA A 60 -2.61 -10.49 -4.40
N SER A 61 -3.74 -11.19 -4.24
CA SER A 61 -4.99 -10.58 -3.77
C SER A 61 -4.87 -10.04 -2.34
N GLY A 62 -4.24 -10.79 -1.43
CA GLY A 62 -3.99 -10.35 -0.06
C GLY A 62 -3.12 -9.09 -0.02
N LEU A 63 -2.04 -9.04 -0.80
CA LEU A 63 -1.19 -7.86 -0.91
C LEU A 63 -1.92 -6.65 -1.50
N ALA A 64 -2.71 -6.83 -2.56
CA ALA A 64 -3.46 -5.74 -3.16
C ALA A 64 -4.47 -5.13 -2.16
N ARG A 65 -5.19 -5.96 -1.40
CA ARG A 65 -6.13 -5.49 -0.38
C ARG A 65 -5.44 -4.83 0.82
N LEU A 66 -4.27 -5.32 1.21
CA LEU A 66 -3.48 -4.69 2.26
C LEU A 66 -2.97 -3.32 1.80
N ALA A 67 -2.50 -3.23 0.56
CA ALA A 67 -2.02 -1.98 -0.04
C ALA A 67 -3.13 -0.93 -0.17
N ASP A 68 -4.35 -1.34 -0.51
CA ASP A 68 -5.55 -0.48 -0.55
C ASP A 68 -5.85 0.13 0.83
N GLN A 69 -5.83 -0.67 1.90
CA GLN A 69 -6.00 -0.19 3.28
C GLN A 69 -4.91 0.82 3.70
N VAL A 70 -3.65 0.52 3.37
CA VAL A 70 -2.52 1.43 3.66
C VAL A 70 -2.67 2.72 2.87
N GLN A 71 -3.09 2.62 1.60
CA GLN A 71 -3.32 3.76 0.72
C GLN A 71 -4.37 4.72 1.26
N ASP A 72 -5.54 4.21 1.66
CA ASP A 72 -6.59 5.02 2.25
C ASP A 72 -6.06 5.83 3.44
N TRP A 73 -5.33 5.16 4.33
CA TRP A 73 -4.75 5.82 5.50
C TRP A 73 -3.66 6.84 5.15
N VAL A 74 -2.75 6.53 4.21
CA VAL A 74 -1.69 7.45 3.76
C VAL A 74 -2.29 8.72 3.16
N VAL A 75 -3.30 8.58 2.30
CA VAL A 75 -3.99 9.71 1.65
C VAL A 75 -4.55 10.68 2.69
N GLU A 76 -5.04 10.18 3.83
CA GLU A 76 -5.50 11.02 4.95
C GLU A 76 -4.36 11.74 5.69
N GLN A 77 -3.15 11.17 5.72
CA GLN A 77 -2.00 11.78 6.42
C GLN A 77 -1.36 12.92 5.61
N LEU A 78 -1.35 12.83 4.28
CA LEU A 78 -0.63 13.76 3.40
C LEU A 78 -1.02 15.23 3.56
N PRO A 79 -2.31 15.61 3.71
CA PRO A 79 -2.69 17.00 3.99
C PRO A 79 -2.05 17.58 5.26
N GLY A 80 -1.91 16.78 6.32
CA GLY A 80 -1.22 17.19 7.55
C GLY A 80 0.27 17.48 7.35
N MET A 81 0.85 16.97 6.27
CA MET A 81 2.23 17.22 5.84
C MET A 81 2.35 18.31 4.76
N HIS A 82 1.26 19.02 4.46
CA HIS A 82 1.17 19.98 3.36
C HIS A 82 1.49 19.36 1.98
N ARG A 83 1.13 18.09 1.78
CA ARG A 83 1.26 17.38 0.49
C ARG A 83 -0.11 17.13 -0.14
N PRO A 84 -0.20 16.99 -1.48
CA PRO A 84 -1.43 16.57 -2.14
C PRO A 84 -1.92 15.22 -1.61
N ALA A 85 -3.23 15.08 -1.44
CA ALA A 85 -3.88 13.83 -1.01
C ALA A 85 -3.96 12.81 -2.17
N VAL A 86 -2.82 12.52 -2.80
CA VAL A 86 -2.72 11.66 -3.98
C VAL A 86 -1.53 10.75 -3.78
N TRP A 87 -1.79 9.49 -3.42
CA TRP A 87 -0.74 8.49 -3.31
C TRP A 87 -1.28 7.08 -3.62
N PRO A 88 -0.52 6.22 -4.32
CA PRO A 88 0.68 6.60 -5.06
C PRO A 88 0.36 7.48 -6.26
N THR A 89 1.20 8.46 -6.54
CA THR A 89 1.00 9.38 -7.67
C THR A 89 1.03 8.63 -9.01
N CYS A 90 0.05 8.92 -9.86
CA CYS A 90 0.05 8.44 -11.24
C CYS A 90 0.99 9.31 -12.10
N PRO A 91 2.08 8.78 -12.69
CA PRO A 91 3.01 9.56 -13.51
C PRO A 91 2.37 10.14 -14.76
N ALA A 92 1.31 9.51 -15.29
CA ALA A 92 0.54 10.05 -16.41
C ALA A 92 -0.39 11.20 -15.99
N HIS A 93 -0.80 11.26 -14.72
CA HIS A 93 -1.76 12.25 -14.21
C HIS A 93 -1.40 12.66 -12.76
N PRO A 94 -0.25 13.32 -12.55
CA PRO A 94 0.34 13.50 -11.22
C PRO A 94 -0.54 14.26 -10.23
N ASP A 95 -1.39 15.15 -10.72
CA ASP A 95 -2.25 16.01 -9.88
C ASP A 95 -3.73 15.61 -9.93
N SER A 96 -4.06 14.43 -10.48
CA SER A 96 -5.47 14.07 -10.72
C SER A 96 -6.00 12.92 -9.89
N HIS A 97 -5.24 11.84 -9.75
CA HIS A 97 -5.73 10.65 -9.07
C HIS A 97 -4.57 9.77 -8.60
N PRO A 98 -4.78 9.02 -7.51
CA PRO A 98 -3.82 7.99 -7.13
C PRO A 98 -3.88 6.81 -8.11
N ARG A 99 -2.83 6.00 -8.12
CA ARG A 99 -2.88 4.65 -8.68
C ARG A 99 -3.71 3.75 -7.76
N GLN A 100 -4.34 2.72 -8.28
CA GLN A 100 -5.10 1.74 -7.48
C GLN A 100 -4.29 0.47 -7.26
N ALA A 101 -4.41 -0.12 -6.08
CA ALA A 101 -3.91 -1.47 -5.81
C ALA A 101 -4.85 -2.50 -6.47
N VAL A 102 -4.34 -3.24 -7.45
CA VAL A 102 -5.11 -4.27 -8.18
C VAL A 102 -4.26 -5.51 -8.44
N VAL A 103 -4.89 -6.59 -8.87
CA VAL A 103 -4.20 -7.80 -9.33
C VAL A 103 -4.22 -7.85 -10.86
N GLU A 104 -3.05 -7.86 -11.48
CA GLU A 104 -2.86 -8.03 -12.93
C GLU A 104 -1.94 -9.22 -13.19
N GLY A 105 -2.38 -10.20 -14.00
CA GLY A 105 -1.57 -11.37 -14.36
C GLY A 105 -1.08 -12.19 -13.15
N GLY A 106 -1.85 -12.20 -12.05
CA GLY A 106 -1.48 -12.89 -10.80
C GLY A 106 -0.45 -12.13 -9.94
N ARG A 107 -0.26 -10.83 -10.18
CA ARG A 107 0.64 -9.97 -9.40
C ARG A 107 -0.11 -8.77 -8.86
N ALA A 108 0.17 -8.40 -7.61
CA ALA A 108 -0.31 -7.14 -7.05
C ALA A 108 0.47 -5.96 -7.66
N VAL A 109 -0.24 -4.98 -8.20
CA VAL A 109 0.34 -3.81 -8.88
C VAL A 109 -0.37 -2.53 -8.47
N TRP A 110 0.34 -1.41 -8.56
CA TRP A 110 -0.21 -0.07 -8.63
C TRP A 110 -0.52 0.28 -10.08
N ALA A 111 -1.81 0.28 -10.44
CA ALA A 111 -2.28 0.56 -11.79
C ALA A 111 -2.96 1.92 -11.91
N CYS A 112 -2.90 2.54 -13.08
CA CYS A 112 -3.69 3.74 -13.36
C CYS A 112 -5.18 3.37 -13.55
N PRO A 113 -6.12 3.95 -12.77
CA PRO A 113 -7.55 3.69 -12.94
C PRO A 113 -8.13 4.15 -14.29
N ARG A 114 -7.42 5.01 -15.02
CA ARG A 114 -7.87 5.61 -16.29
C ARG A 114 -7.25 4.97 -17.54
N GLY A 115 -6.28 4.07 -17.41
CA GLY A 115 -5.67 3.43 -18.59
C GLY A 115 -4.54 2.45 -18.27
N ALA A 116 -4.38 1.43 -19.12
CA ALA A 116 -3.50 0.29 -18.89
C ALA A 116 -1.98 0.57 -19.03
N ALA A 117 -1.57 1.78 -19.44
CA ALA A 117 -0.17 2.07 -19.75
C ALA A 117 0.73 2.22 -18.51
N VAL A 118 0.15 2.40 -17.31
CA VAL A 118 0.89 2.55 -16.07
C VAL A 118 0.48 1.44 -15.12
N SER A 119 1.36 0.45 -14.99
CA SER A 119 1.27 -0.65 -14.03
C SER A 119 2.66 -0.89 -13.46
N THR A 120 2.79 -0.85 -12.14
CA THR A 120 4.06 -1.08 -11.44
C THR A 120 3.81 -2.09 -10.32
N PRO A 121 4.58 -3.18 -10.20
CA PRO A 121 4.44 -4.10 -9.08
C PRO A 121 4.53 -3.36 -7.74
N ILE A 122 3.73 -3.80 -6.77
CA ILE A 122 3.83 -3.29 -5.40
C ILE A 122 5.21 -3.70 -4.83
N GLY A 123 5.90 -2.76 -4.20
CA GLY A 123 7.28 -2.82 -3.75
C GLY A 123 8.32 -2.36 -4.78
N ARG A 124 7.91 -1.73 -5.89
CA ARG A 124 8.79 -1.35 -7.01
C ARG A 124 8.60 0.10 -7.48
N LEU A 125 7.87 0.96 -6.77
CA LEU A 125 7.68 2.38 -7.15
C LEU A 125 8.99 3.18 -7.20
N GLY A 126 9.97 2.80 -6.38
CA GLY A 126 11.30 3.43 -6.37
C GLY A 126 12.23 2.98 -7.49
N GLU A 127 11.81 2.02 -8.32
CA GLU A 127 12.63 1.51 -9.40
C GLU A 127 12.37 2.28 -10.69
N ALA A 128 13.45 2.62 -11.41
CA ALA A 128 13.32 3.15 -12.75
C ALA A 128 12.63 2.10 -13.65
N PRO A 129 11.75 2.51 -14.58
CA PRO A 129 11.20 1.57 -15.54
C PRO A 129 12.34 0.90 -16.32
N PRO A 130 12.22 -0.39 -16.66
CA PRO A 130 13.21 -1.04 -17.52
C PRO A 130 13.30 -0.26 -18.84
N GLY A 131 14.53 0.17 -19.18
CA GLY A 131 14.83 0.90 -20.41
C GLY A 131 14.76 0.04 -21.67
#